data_AF-A0A7X2TJ89-F1
#
_entry.id   AF-A0A7X2TJ89-F1
#
_cell.length_a   1.000
_cell.length_b   1.000
_cell.length_c   1.000
_cell.angle_alpha   90.00
_cell.angle_beta   90.00
_cell.angle_gamma   90.00
#
_symmetry.space_group_name_H-M   'P 1'
#
loop_
_entity.id
_entity.type
_entity.pdbx_description
1 polymer ?
#
loop_
_entity_poly.entity_id
_entity_poly.type
_entity_poly.pdbx_seq_one_letter_code
_entity_poly.pdbx_strand_id
1 'polypeptide(L)'
;MTQKYLGAALTAVASLALAAPAWSHAGLQPAESPAGKPYRAVISIGHGCDGAPTQVVRVELPDGFYNAKPMPKPGWQLQVVTGPYARPFDNHGKQQVEGPRTIIWSGGTLEDGWYDEFVLRGVIGPEVAAGERLFFRTVQECGNARAEWTDTSGSHDVPNPAPYVTVTAAPAKADQTHADQPASHTLGDLTLTGAFSRATAPKAPVAGGFVSIANKGSTDDRLIAAQSPAAARVEIHEMRMDGDVMTMRELPEGLILPAGETVELKPGGYHLMFMELKQPFVEGETVPVTLTFENAGSIELPFAIGPVSARSAGAAAHDGHAGHSGH
;
A
#
# COMPACT_ATOMS: atom_id res chain seq x y z
N MET A 1 46.19 14.23 59.35
CA MET A 1 45.87 12.81 59.08
C MET A 1 44.39 12.77 58.70
N THR A 2 44.10 12.75 57.40
CA THR A 2 43.48 11.61 56.67
C THR A 2 42.05 11.33 57.16
N GLN A 3 40.99 11.53 56.36
CA GLN A 3 40.69 10.71 55.19
C GLN A 3 39.61 11.37 54.32
N LYS A 4 39.85 11.47 53.01
CA LYS A 4 38.85 11.82 51.99
C LYS A 4 38.03 10.55 51.68
N TYR A 5 36.70 10.62 51.75
CA TYR A 5 35.82 9.59 51.19
C TYR A 5 35.22 10.12 49.87
N LEU A 6 35.73 9.59 48.76
CA LEU A 6 35.10 9.70 47.45
C LEU A 6 33.97 8.66 47.40
N GLY A 7 32.72 9.13 47.35
CA GLY A 7 31.57 8.27 47.07
C GLY A 7 31.52 7.94 45.59
N ALA A 8 31.72 6.68 45.23
CA ALA A 8 31.49 6.18 43.88
C ALA A 8 29.98 6.02 43.66
N ALA A 9 29.40 6.84 42.78
CA ALA A 9 28.04 6.68 42.32
C ALA A 9 27.97 5.52 41.31
N LEU A 10 27.45 4.38 41.73
CA LEU A 10 27.13 3.26 40.85
C LEU A 10 25.80 3.57 40.14
N THR A 11 25.84 4.11 38.93
CA THR A 11 24.67 4.21 38.06
C THR A 11 24.31 2.82 37.55
N ALA A 12 23.30 2.19 38.14
CA ALA A 12 22.69 0.98 37.62
C ALA A 12 21.93 1.32 36.31
N VAL A 13 22.48 0.91 35.17
CA VAL A 13 21.76 0.93 33.90
C VAL A 13 20.79 -0.25 33.92
N ALA A 14 19.51 0.04 34.15
CA ALA A 14 18.46 -0.95 34.00
C ALA A 14 18.28 -1.24 32.50
N SER A 15 18.85 -2.36 32.04
CA SER A 15 18.60 -2.90 30.72
C SER A 15 17.12 -3.26 30.61
N LEU A 16 16.32 -2.42 29.94
CA LEU A 16 14.98 -2.81 29.51
C LEU A 16 15.16 -3.92 28.46
N ALA A 17 15.07 -5.18 28.89
CA ALA A 17 14.90 -6.29 27.99
C ALA A 17 13.52 -6.13 27.35
N LEU A 18 13.49 -5.61 26.12
CA LEU A 18 12.32 -5.74 25.24
C LEU A 18 12.12 -7.24 25.01
N ALA A 19 11.21 -7.85 25.75
CA ALA A 19 10.77 -9.21 25.49
C ALA A 19 10.18 -9.22 24.07
N ALA A 20 10.91 -9.82 23.12
CA ALA A 20 10.33 -10.14 21.83
C ALA A 20 9.13 -11.06 22.11
N PRO A 21 7.92 -10.77 21.59
CA PRO A 21 6.78 -11.65 21.77
C PRO A 21 7.16 -13.02 21.20
N ALA A 22 6.94 -14.07 21.99
CA ALA A 22 7.08 -15.44 21.50
C ALA A 22 6.08 -15.65 20.36
N TRP A 23 6.56 -15.93 19.14
CA TRP A 23 5.76 -16.19 17.95
C TRP A 23 5.19 -17.61 17.96
N SER A 24 4.48 -17.99 19.02
CA SER A 24 3.91 -19.34 19.16
C SER A 24 2.58 -19.51 18.42
N HIS A 25 1.98 -18.44 17.90
CA HIS A 25 0.68 -18.48 17.24
C HIS A 25 0.79 -18.09 15.77
N ALA A 26 -0.17 -18.55 14.96
CA ALA A 26 -0.33 -18.04 13.61
C ALA A 26 -0.60 -16.52 13.63
N GLY A 27 0.12 -15.78 12.79
CA GLY A 27 0.03 -14.32 12.70
C GLY A 27 -0.65 -13.85 11.41
N LEU A 28 -1.17 -12.62 11.42
CA LEU A 28 -1.65 -11.93 10.21
C LEU A 28 -0.97 -10.58 10.05
N GLN A 29 -0.57 -10.25 8.83
CA GLN A 29 -0.10 -8.91 8.48
C GLN A 29 -0.70 -8.40 7.16
N PRO A 30 -0.96 -7.08 7.04
CA PRO A 30 -0.95 -6.09 8.13
C PRO A 30 -2.14 -6.31 9.08
N ALA A 31 -1.99 -6.04 10.38
CA ALA A 31 -3.01 -6.36 11.39
C ALA A 31 -4.25 -5.44 11.35
N GLU A 32 -4.19 -4.36 10.56
CA GLU A 32 -5.28 -3.40 10.39
C GLU A 32 -5.45 -3.01 8.92
N SER A 33 -6.69 -2.73 8.50
CA SER A 33 -6.97 -2.22 7.15
C SER A 33 -8.34 -1.55 7.08
N PRO A 34 -8.52 -0.47 6.29
CA PRO A 34 -9.83 0.17 6.14
C PRO A 34 -10.85 -0.73 5.42
N ALA A 35 -12.13 -0.55 5.75
CA ALA A 35 -13.24 -1.15 5.02
C ALA A 35 -13.25 -0.70 3.54
N GLY A 36 -13.69 -1.58 2.64
CA GLY A 36 -13.79 -1.29 1.20
C GLY A 36 -12.46 -1.26 0.44
N LYS A 37 -11.34 -1.66 1.06
CA LYS A 37 -10.01 -1.62 0.45
C LYS A 37 -9.50 -3.02 0.07
N PRO A 38 -8.68 -3.11 -1.00
CA PRO A 38 -7.87 -4.29 -1.23
C PRO A 38 -6.98 -4.57 -0.02
N TYR A 39 -6.87 -5.84 0.35
CA TYR A 39 -6.11 -6.29 1.50
C TYR A 39 -5.23 -7.48 1.11
N ARG A 40 -3.93 -7.39 1.40
CA ARG A 40 -2.96 -8.47 1.24
C ARG A 40 -2.77 -9.14 2.59
N ALA A 41 -3.43 -10.26 2.78
CA ALA A 41 -3.33 -11.06 3.99
C ALA A 41 -2.09 -11.95 3.94
N VAL A 42 -1.14 -11.70 4.84
CA VAL A 42 0.07 -12.52 5.03
C VAL A 42 -0.12 -13.33 6.29
N ILE A 43 -0.41 -14.62 6.14
CA ILE A 43 -0.57 -15.53 7.27
C ILE A 43 0.78 -16.17 7.55
N SER A 44 1.34 -15.89 8.73
CA SER A 44 2.63 -16.47 9.16
C SER A 44 2.38 -17.69 10.05
N ILE A 45 3.04 -18.81 9.73
CA ILE A 45 3.06 -20.03 10.54
C ILE A 45 4.49 -20.20 11.07
N GLY A 46 4.64 -20.19 12.39
CA GLY A 46 5.94 -20.08 13.06
C GLY A 46 6.70 -21.39 13.26
N HIS A 47 6.00 -22.53 13.24
CA HIS A 47 6.53 -23.85 13.56
C HIS A 47 5.62 -24.97 13.05
N GLY A 48 6.04 -26.22 13.27
CA GLY A 48 5.31 -27.45 12.99
C GLY A 48 4.25 -27.76 14.04
N CYS A 49 3.78 -29.00 14.13
CA CYS A 49 2.83 -29.42 15.17
C CYS A 49 3.51 -30.52 15.99
N ASP A 50 3.70 -30.29 17.29
CA ASP A 50 4.33 -31.26 18.20
C ASP A 50 5.68 -31.81 17.68
N GLY A 51 6.50 -30.95 17.04
CA GLY A 51 7.78 -31.35 16.46
C GLY A 51 7.71 -31.94 15.04
N ALA A 52 6.52 -32.15 14.49
CA ALA A 52 6.31 -32.68 13.15
C ALA A 52 6.19 -31.55 12.11
N PRO A 53 6.73 -31.71 10.88
CA PRO A 53 6.68 -30.67 9.86
C PRO A 53 5.25 -30.47 9.34
N THR A 54 4.91 -29.22 9.03
CA THR A 54 3.63 -28.85 8.42
C THR A 54 3.60 -29.27 6.96
N GLN A 55 2.50 -29.92 6.56
CA GLN A 55 2.29 -30.41 5.20
C GLN A 55 1.04 -29.83 4.55
N VAL A 56 0.10 -29.33 5.35
CA VAL A 56 -1.11 -28.65 4.89
C VAL A 56 -1.36 -27.41 5.72
N VAL A 57 -1.67 -26.31 5.04
CA VAL A 57 -2.21 -25.09 5.64
C VAL A 57 -3.54 -24.79 4.96
N ARG A 58 -4.63 -24.84 5.74
CA ARG A 58 -5.99 -24.55 5.30
C ARG A 58 -6.46 -23.27 5.98
N VAL A 59 -6.90 -22.30 5.18
CA VAL A 59 -7.42 -21.01 5.66
C VAL A 59 -8.88 -20.89 5.25
N GLU A 60 -9.76 -20.83 6.23
CA GLU A 60 -11.16 -20.44 6.04
C GLU A 60 -11.26 -18.91 6.02
N LEU A 61 -11.89 -18.38 4.98
CA LEU A 61 -12.01 -16.94 4.77
C LEU A 61 -13.24 -16.41 5.50
N PRO A 62 -13.12 -15.28 6.23
CA PRO A 62 -14.24 -14.70 6.96
C PRO A 62 -15.33 -14.16 6.01
N ASP A 63 -16.54 -14.00 6.53
CA ASP A 63 -17.54 -13.15 5.89
C ASP A 63 -17.04 -11.69 5.86
N GLY A 64 -17.43 -10.92 4.85
CA GLY A 64 -16.89 -9.58 4.65
C GLY A 64 -15.51 -9.53 3.99
N PHE A 65 -14.93 -10.68 3.61
CA PHE A 65 -13.71 -10.75 2.79
C PHE A 65 -13.99 -11.44 1.46
N TYR A 66 -13.81 -10.70 0.36
CA TYR A 66 -14.27 -11.10 -0.97
C TYR A 66 -13.13 -11.19 -1.99
N ASN A 67 -13.41 -11.89 -3.09
CA ASN A 67 -12.53 -11.97 -4.26
C ASN A 67 -11.10 -12.42 -3.92
N ALA A 68 -10.96 -13.33 -2.96
CA ALA A 68 -9.67 -13.80 -2.51
C ALA A 68 -8.90 -14.50 -3.64
N LYS A 69 -7.63 -14.16 -3.80
CA LYS A 69 -6.70 -14.76 -4.76
C LYS A 69 -5.45 -15.16 -4.00
N PRO A 70 -5.21 -16.45 -3.79
CA PRO A 70 -4.01 -16.92 -3.14
C PRO A 70 -2.78 -16.76 -4.03
N MET A 71 -1.63 -16.55 -3.41
CA MET A 71 -0.33 -16.54 -4.07
C MET A 71 0.12 -18.00 -4.27
N PRO A 72 0.41 -18.43 -5.52
CA PRO A 72 1.06 -19.71 -5.75
C PRO A 72 2.39 -19.78 -5.00
N LYS A 73 2.66 -20.93 -4.38
CA LYS A 73 3.84 -21.13 -3.53
C LYS A 73 4.64 -22.31 -4.08
N PRO A 74 5.90 -22.12 -4.52
CA PRO A 74 6.72 -23.20 -5.04
C PRO A 74 6.81 -24.38 -4.05
N GLY A 75 6.67 -25.60 -4.54
CA GLY A 75 6.69 -26.81 -3.71
C GLY A 75 5.38 -27.12 -2.98
N TRP A 76 4.36 -26.26 -3.07
CA TRP A 76 3.04 -26.49 -2.50
C TRP A 76 1.99 -26.58 -3.61
N GLN A 77 1.05 -27.50 -3.49
CA GLN A 77 -0.15 -27.55 -4.30
C GLN A 77 -1.16 -26.56 -3.73
N LEU A 78 -1.87 -25.86 -4.61
CA LEU A 78 -2.83 -24.84 -4.23
C LEU A 78 -4.23 -25.25 -4.68
N GLN A 79 -5.17 -25.27 -3.74
CA GLN A 79 -6.59 -25.49 -4.01
C GLN A 79 -7.41 -24.32 -3.44
N VAL A 80 -8.41 -23.90 -4.22
CA VAL A 80 -9.39 -22.90 -3.81
C VAL A 80 -10.76 -23.55 -3.81
N VAL A 81 -11.40 -23.60 -2.65
CA VAL A 81 -12.78 -24.07 -2.53
C VAL A 81 -13.69 -22.86 -2.57
N THR A 82 -14.59 -22.84 -3.55
CA THR A 82 -15.60 -21.80 -3.72
C THR A 82 -16.91 -22.19 -3.06
N GLY A 83 -17.66 -21.20 -2.59
CA GLY A 83 -18.96 -21.38 -1.99
C GLY A 83 -19.74 -20.06 -1.91
N PRO A 84 -20.99 -20.09 -1.44
CA PRO A 84 -21.80 -18.90 -1.33
C PRO A 84 -21.21 -17.93 -0.29
N TYR A 85 -21.32 -16.64 -0.56
CA TYR A 85 -21.09 -15.60 0.45
C TYR A 85 -22.33 -15.43 1.31
N ALA A 86 -22.16 -15.21 2.61
CA ALA A 86 -23.28 -14.90 3.51
C ALA A 86 -24.02 -13.61 3.10
N ARG A 87 -23.29 -12.66 2.50
CA ARG A 87 -23.81 -11.42 1.93
C ARG A 87 -23.31 -11.27 0.49
N PRO A 88 -24.18 -10.91 -0.46
CA PRO A 88 -23.75 -10.55 -1.80
C PRO A 88 -22.79 -9.35 -1.77
N PHE A 89 -21.72 -9.42 -2.56
CA PHE A 89 -20.74 -8.35 -2.72
C PHE A 89 -20.93 -7.68 -4.07
N ASP A 90 -21.03 -6.34 -4.10
CA ASP A 90 -21.03 -5.60 -5.35
C ASP A 90 -19.62 -5.52 -5.92
N ASN A 91 -19.41 -6.20 -7.05
CA ASN A 91 -18.19 -6.13 -7.82
C ASN A 91 -18.44 -5.37 -9.13
N HIS A 92 -18.24 -4.06 -9.10
CA HIS A 92 -18.39 -3.17 -10.26
C HIS A 92 -19.78 -3.25 -10.93
N GLY A 93 -20.85 -3.17 -10.14
CA GLY A 93 -22.24 -3.21 -10.59
C GLY A 93 -22.79 -4.63 -10.78
N LYS A 94 -21.99 -5.67 -10.50
CA LYS A 94 -22.41 -7.07 -10.54
C LYS A 94 -22.42 -7.64 -9.12
N GLN A 95 -23.57 -8.15 -8.71
CA GLN A 95 -23.71 -8.85 -7.45
C GLN A 95 -23.00 -10.21 -7.54
N GLN A 96 -21.93 -10.37 -6.77
CA GLN A 96 -21.28 -11.65 -6.54
C GLN A 96 -21.89 -12.30 -5.31
N VAL A 97 -22.51 -13.45 -5.53
CA VAL A 97 -23.18 -14.24 -4.47
C VAL A 97 -22.33 -15.42 -4.00
N GLU A 98 -21.23 -15.71 -4.70
CA GLU A 98 -20.31 -16.80 -4.40
C GLU A 98 -18.87 -16.42 -4.75
N GLY A 99 -17.93 -17.14 -4.15
CA GLY A 99 -16.51 -17.03 -4.45
C GLY A 99 -15.67 -17.86 -3.47
N PRO A 100 -14.36 -17.60 -3.38
CA PRO A 100 -13.46 -18.34 -2.52
C PRO A 100 -13.89 -18.28 -1.05
N ARG A 101 -13.98 -19.45 -0.41
CA ARG A 101 -14.30 -19.61 1.03
C ARG A 101 -13.20 -20.33 1.80
N THR A 102 -12.42 -21.15 1.12
CA THR A 102 -11.27 -21.84 1.72
C THR A 102 -10.11 -21.87 0.76
N ILE A 103 -8.92 -21.55 1.26
CA ILE A 103 -7.65 -21.70 0.55
C ILE A 103 -6.86 -22.82 1.21
N ILE A 104 -6.31 -23.73 0.40
CA ILE A 104 -5.52 -24.86 0.90
C ILE A 104 -4.19 -24.89 0.15
N TRP A 105 -3.09 -24.78 0.90
CA TRP A 105 -1.76 -25.15 0.43
C TRP A 105 -1.44 -26.53 1.00
N SER A 106 -1.10 -27.50 0.15
CA SER A 106 -0.83 -28.88 0.56
C SER A 106 0.37 -29.50 -0.15
N GLY A 107 0.89 -30.60 0.40
CA GLY A 107 1.96 -31.39 -0.22
C GLY A 107 3.34 -30.74 -0.18
N GLY A 108 3.48 -29.57 0.43
CA GLY A 108 4.76 -28.96 0.74
C GLY A 108 5.29 -29.43 2.10
N THR A 109 6.40 -28.84 2.53
CA THR A 109 6.97 -29.07 3.87
C THR A 109 7.39 -27.74 4.47
N LEU A 110 7.05 -27.54 5.74
CA LEU A 110 7.63 -26.53 6.61
C LEU A 110 8.12 -27.25 7.86
N GLU A 111 9.44 -27.27 8.04
CA GLU A 111 10.08 -27.93 9.20
C GLU A 111 9.71 -27.24 10.50
N ASP A 112 9.66 -28.01 11.59
CA ASP A 112 9.18 -27.51 12.88
C ASP A 112 9.97 -26.31 13.42
N GLY A 113 11.28 -26.28 13.18
CA GLY A 113 12.15 -25.19 13.61
C GLY A 113 12.13 -23.94 12.72
N TRP A 114 11.31 -23.92 11.66
CA TRP A 114 11.25 -22.83 10.68
C TRP A 114 9.87 -22.19 10.66
N TYR A 115 9.82 -20.93 10.20
CA TYR A 115 8.58 -20.23 9.92
C TYR A 115 8.39 -20.07 8.41
N ASP A 116 7.15 -19.88 7.98
CA ASP A 116 6.82 -19.55 6.60
C ASP A 116 5.57 -18.68 6.49
N GLU A 117 5.35 -18.10 5.33
CA GLU A 117 4.22 -17.25 5.01
C GLU A 117 3.34 -17.82 3.89
N PHE A 118 2.04 -17.69 4.09
CA PHE A 118 0.98 -18.09 3.19
C PHE A 118 0.15 -16.86 2.84
N VAL A 119 0.29 -16.39 1.60
CA VAL A 119 -0.18 -15.07 1.18
C VAL A 119 -1.41 -15.20 0.31
N LEU A 120 -2.42 -14.39 0.57
CA LEU A 120 -3.53 -14.17 -0.34
C LEU A 120 -3.90 -12.68 -0.40
N ARG A 121 -4.51 -12.25 -1.49
CA ARG A 121 -5.09 -10.90 -1.61
C ARG A 121 -6.59 -10.98 -1.79
N GLY A 122 -7.34 -10.02 -1.27
CA GLY A 122 -8.77 -9.91 -1.50
C GLY A 122 -9.24 -8.49 -1.20
N VAL A 123 -10.52 -8.32 -0.92
CA VAL A 123 -11.12 -7.03 -0.59
C VAL A 123 -11.90 -7.17 0.72
N ILE A 124 -11.67 -6.26 1.66
CA ILE A 124 -12.55 -6.11 2.82
C ILE A 124 -13.79 -5.36 2.36
N GLY A 125 -14.97 -5.92 2.61
CA GLY A 125 -16.25 -5.34 2.22
C GLY A 125 -16.43 -3.92 2.78
N PRO A 126 -17.01 -2.98 2.01
CA PRO A 126 -17.34 -1.64 2.52
C PRO A 126 -18.42 -1.67 3.62
N GLU A 127 -19.16 -2.76 3.74
CA GLU A 127 -20.19 -2.98 4.75
C GLU A 127 -19.65 -3.47 6.09
N VAL A 128 -18.37 -3.84 6.17
CA VAL A 128 -17.73 -4.30 7.41
C VAL A 128 -17.48 -3.09 8.31
N ALA A 129 -17.91 -3.19 9.57
CA ALA A 129 -17.88 -2.05 10.48
C ALA A 129 -16.46 -1.71 10.95
N ALA A 130 -16.19 -0.43 11.19
CA ALA A 130 -14.97 -0.02 11.87
C ALA A 130 -14.90 -0.64 13.27
N GLY A 131 -13.74 -1.17 13.63
CA GLY A 131 -13.50 -1.94 14.86
C GLY A 131 -13.86 -3.42 14.75
N GLU A 132 -14.53 -3.86 13.69
CA GLU A 132 -14.83 -5.27 13.47
C GLU A 132 -13.55 -6.05 13.15
N ARG A 133 -13.44 -7.28 13.65
CA ARG A 133 -12.28 -8.15 13.41
C ARG A 133 -12.69 -9.26 12.46
N LEU A 134 -11.97 -9.39 11.34
CA LEU A 134 -12.15 -10.47 10.39
C LEU A 134 -11.11 -11.56 10.66
N PHE A 135 -11.57 -12.73 11.11
CA PHE A 135 -10.72 -13.85 11.52
C PHE A 135 -10.49 -14.83 10.36
N PHE A 136 -9.23 -15.05 10.01
CA PHE A 136 -8.79 -16.03 9.02
C PHE A 136 -8.49 -17.34 9.73
N ARG A 137 -9.54 -18.13 10.01
CA ARG A 137 -9.38 -19.39 10.75
C ARG A 137 -8.43 -20.31 10.00
N THR A 138 -7.34 -20.69 10.65
CA THR A 138 -6.24 -21.40 10.01
C THR A 138 -6.04 -22.74 10.68
N VAL A 139 -6.04 -23.81 9.89
CA VAL A 139 -5.75 -25.17 10.34
C VAL A 139 -4.46 -25.63 9.68
N GLN A 140 -3.55 -26.11 10.51
CA GLN A 140 -2.26 -26.65 10.14
C GLN A 140 -2.29 -28.16 10.37
N GLU A 141 -1.89 -28.94 9.38
CA GLU A 141 -1.80 -30.40 9.50
C GLU A 141 -0.33 -30.84 9.33
N CYS A 142 0.15 -31.65 10.27
CA CYS A 142 1.54 -32.10 10.39
C CYS A 142 1.59 -33.63 10.48
N GLY A 143 1.17 -34.32 9.42
CA GLY A 143 0.96 -35.77 9.43
C GLY A 143 -0.18 -36.17 10.37
N ASN A 144 0.13 -36.78 11.51
CA ASN A 144 -0.87 -37.22 12.49
C ASN A 144 -1.23 -36.14 13.53
N ALA A 145 -0.47 -35.04 13.57
CA ALA A 145 -0.71 -33.92 14.48
C ALA A 145 -1.39 -32.75 13.74
N ARG A 146 -2.03 -31.86 14.50
CA ARG A 146 -2.70 -30.69 13.95
C ARG A 146 -2.68 -29.52 14.93
N ALA A 147 -2.61 -28.30 14.40
CA ALA A 147 -2.85 -27.07 15.16
C ALA A 147 -4.05 -26.32 14.56
N GLU A 148 -4.95 -25.85 15.43
CA GLU A 148 -6.21 -25.20 15.04
C GLU A 148 -6.26 -23.76 15.54
N TRP A 149 -5.76 -22.82 14.74
CA TRP A 149 -5.82 -21.39 14.97
C TRP A 149 -7.21 -20.85 14.59
N THR A 150 -8.23 -21.23 15.37
CA THR A 150 -9.65 -21.03 15.01
C THR A 150 -10.45 -20.27 16.07
N ASP A 151 -9.86 -19.95 17.23
CA ASP A 151 -10.54 -19.16 18.27
C ASP A 151 -10.78 -17.72 17.80
N THR A 152 -12.04 -17.28 17.88
CA THR A 152 -12.50 -15.96 17.42
C THR A 152 -12.95 -15.04 18.55
N SER A 153 -12.65 -15.39 19.80
CA SER A 153 -12.95 -14.56 20.97
C SER A 153 -12.24 -13.21 20.94
N GLY A 154 -11.13 -13.13 20.20
CA GLY A 154 -10.28 -11.94 20.13
C GLY A 154 -9.41 -11.72 21.36
N SER A 155 -9.37 -12.69 22.29
CA SER A 155 -8.43 -12.72 23.41
C SER A 155 -7.05 -13.17 22.93
N HIS A 156 -6.00 -12.62 23.54
CA HIS A 156 -4.62 -13.07 23.32
C HIS A 156 -4.21 -14.20 24.27
N ASP A 157 -5.03 -14.50 25.29
CA ASP A 157 -4.75 -15.49 26.34
C ASP A 157 -5.34 -16.88 26.03
N VAL A 158 -5.92 -17.04 24.84
CA VAL A 158 -6.41 -18.35 24.38
C VAL A 158 -5.26 -19.14 23.75
N PRO A 159 -5.27 -20.47 23.85
CA PRO A 159 -4.18 -21.30 23.32
C PRO A 159 -3.98 -21.18 21.81
N ASN A 160 -5.08 -21.03 21.05
CA ASN A 160 -5.02 -21.06 19.59
C ASN A 160 -5.87 -19.94 18.95
N PRO A 161 -5.46 -18.67 19.11
CA PRO A 161 -6.18 -17.54 18.52
C PRO A 161 -6.12 -17.62 17.00
N ALA A 162 -7.24 -17.38 16.33
CA ALA A 162 -7.25 -17.23 14.89
C ALA A 162 -6.57 -15.91 14.48
N PRO A 163 -5.72 -15.91 13.44
CA PRO A 163 -5.15 -14.68 12.91
C PRO A 163 -6.25 -13.78 12.36
N TYR A 164 -6.20 -12.48 12.63
CA TYR A 164 -7.26 -11.54 12.25
C TYR A 164 -6.73 -10.18 11.80
N VAL A 165 -7.56 -9.48 11.03
CA VAL A 165 -7.38 -8.06 10.70
C VAL A 165 -8.45 -7.25 11.43
N THR A 166 -8.06 -6.15 12.06
CA THR A 166 -9.01 -5.16 12.60
C THR A 166 -9.37 -4.19 11.49
N VAL A 167 -10.66 -4.09 11.17
CA VAL A 167 -11.16 -3.19 10.15
C VAL A 167 -11.16 -1.79 10.72
N THR A 168 -10.43 -0.87 10.11
CA THR A 168 -10.46 0.54 10.49
C THR A 168 -11.56 1.26 9.74
N ALA A 169 -11.98 2.41 10.26
CA ALA A 169 -12.91 3.26 9.53
C ALA A 169 -12.32 3.53 8.14
N ALA A 170 -13.12 3.29 7.10
CA ALA A 170 -12.86 3.93 5.83
C ALA A 170 -12.73 5.44 6.13
N PRO A 171 -11.70 6.13 5.61
CA PRO A 171 -11.63 7.59 5.75
C PRO A 171 -13.00 8.14 5.36
N ALA A 172 -13.57 9.00 6.21
CA ALA A 172 -14.92 9.52 6.03
C ALA A 172 -15.10 9.91 4.56
N LYS A 173 -16.12 9.33 3.91
CA LYS A 173 -16.54 9.77 2.59
C LYS A 173 -16.84 11.26 2.71
N ALA A 174 -15.95 12.11 2.23
CA ALA A 174 -16.37 13.39 1.70
C ALA A 174 -17.46 13.07 0.67
N ASP A 175 -18.59 13.76 0.81
CA ASP A 175 -19.87 13.49 0.16
C ASP A 175 -19.68 13.01 -1.29
N GLN A 176 -20.21 11.83 -1.60
CA GLN A 176 -20.03 11.20 -2.90
C GLN A 176 -20.98 11.81 -3.92
N THR A 177 -20.47 12.75 -4.70
CA THR A 177 -20.97 13.05 -6.05
C THR A 177 -20.00 12.48 -7.07
N HIS A 178 -20.54 11.56 -7.87
CA HIS A 178 -20.06 10.97 -9.13
C HIS A 178 -18.62 11.23 -9.62
N ALA A 179 -17.88 10.12 -9.79
CA ALA A 179 -16.83 9.87 -10.78
C ALA A 179 -15.53 10.71 -10.74
N ASP A 180 -14.42 9.98 -10.68
CA ASP A 180 -13.10 10.41 -11.17
C ASP A 180 -12.52 11.69 -10.55
N GLN A 181 -12.50 11.77 -9.22
CA GLN A 181 -11.67 12.76 -8.54
C GLN A 181 -10.38 12.10 -8.06
N PRO A 182 -9.21 12.53 -8.56
CA PRO A 182 -7.96 11.99 -8.10
C PRO A 182 -7.75 12.28 -6.61
N ALA A 183 -7.01 11.40 -5.93
CA ALA A 183 -6.71 11.53 -4.51
C ALA A 183 -6.21 12.95 -4.17
N SER A 184 -6.78 13.52 -3.11
CA SER A 184 -6.55 14.90 -2.67
C SER A 184 -5.80 14.93 -1.33
N HIS A 185 -4.74 15.73 -1.27
CA HIS A 185 -3.89 15.93 -0.09
C HIS A 185 -3.87 17.42 0.27
N THR A 186 -3.93 17.76 1.56
CA THR A 186 -3.98 19.15 2.01
C THR A 186 -2.77 19.49 2.88
N LEU A 187 -2.15 20.64 2.63
CA LEU A 187 -1.06 21.23 3.42
C LEU A 187 -1.37 22.71 3.63
N GLY A 188 -1.84 23.09 4.82
CA GLY A 188 -2.36 24.44 5.05
C GLY A 188 -3.51 24.75 4.08
N ASP A 189 -3.39 25.85 3.34
CA ASP A 189 -4.36 26.26 2.32
C ASP A 189 -4.13 25.62 0.93
N LEU A 190 -3.07 24.82 0.78
CA LEU A 190 -2.77 24.12 -0.47
C LEU A 190 -3.52 22.80 -0.55
N THR A 191 -4.18 22.56 -1.67
CA THR A 191 -4.80 21.27 -2.01
C THR A 191 -4.10 20.68 -3.23
N LEU A 192 -3.52 19.49 -3.09
CA LEU A 192 -2.79 18.77 -4.11
C LEU A 192 -3.60 17.58 -4.59
N THR A 193 -3.85 17.47 -5.88
CA THR A 193 -4.64 16.39 -6.47
C THR A 193 -3.96 15.78 -7.68
N GLY A 194 -4.21 14.49 -7.91
CA GLY A 194 -3.80 13.85 -9.15
C GLY A 194 -2.30 13.72 -9.32
N ALA A 195 -1.57 13.42 -8.23
CA ALA A 195 -0.15 13.12 -8.29
C ALA A 195 0.10 11.82 -9.07
N PHE A 196 0.86 11.89 -10.16
CA PHE A 196 1.26 10.71 -10.93
C PHE A 196 2.60 10.91 -11.64
N SER A 197 3.22 9.79 -12.01
CA SER A 197 4.33 9.74 -12.95
C SER A 197 4.06 8.68 -14.01
N ARG A 198 4.95 8.59 -15.00
CA ARG A 198 4.86 7.64 -16.11
C ARG A 198 5.87 6.53 -15.93
N ALA A 199 5.49 5.33 -16.30
CA ALA A 199 6.42 4.23 -16.43
C ALA A 199 7.59 4.60 -17.36
N THR A 200 8.77 4.07 -17.07
CA THR A 200 9.99 4.35 -17.82
C THR A 200 10.58 3.09 -18.43
N ALA A 201 11.31 3.23 -19.53
CA ALA A 201 12.14 2.13 -20.04
C ALA A 201 13.21 1.71 -19.00
N PRO A 202 13.69 0.45 -18.99
CA PRO A 202 14.61 -0.06 -17.97
C PRO A 202 15.92 0.72 -17.74
N LYS A 203 16.35 1.54 -18.70
CA LYS A 203 17.58 2.35 -18.64
C LYS A 203 17.32 3.85 -18.82
N ALA A 204 16.08 4.29 -18.61
CA ALA A 204 15.75 5.70 -18.73
C ALA A 204 16.52 6.50 -17.65
N PRO A 205 17.23 7.58 -18.01
CA PRO A 205 17.94 8.39 -17.03
C PRO A 205 17.00 9.34 -16.28
N VAL A 206 15.76 9.52 -16.76
CA VAL A 206 14.84 10.56 -16.30
C VAL A 206 13.38 10.11 -16.31
N ALA A 207 12.56 10.72 -15.47
CA ALA A 207 11.09 10.57 -15.46
C ALA A 207 10.41 11.92 -15.24
N GLY A 208 9.13 12.03 -15.66
CA GLY A 208 8.30 13.20 -15.41
C GLY A 208 7.27 12.93 -14.31
N GLY A 209 7.09 13.87 -13.38
CA GLY A 209 6.05 13.86 -12.36
C GLY A 209 5.07 15.02 -12.54
N PHE A 210 3.81 14.75 -12.21
CA PHE A 210 2.68 15.62 -12.48
C PHE A 210 1.75 15.66 -11.28
N VAL A 211 1.18 16.82 -10.99
CA VAL A 211 0.27 17.07 -9.86
C VAL A 211 -0.45 18.40 -10.09
N SER A 212 -1.71 18.51 -9.69
CA SER A 212 -2.43 19.77 -9.65
C SER A 212 -2.38 20.36 -8.25
N ILE A 213 -2.07 21.65 -8.14
CA ILE A 213 -1.88 22.34 -6.86
C ILE A 213 -2.79 23.56 -6.83
N ALA A 214 -3.84 23.51 -6.01
CA ALA A 214 -4.74 24.63 -5.75
C ALA A 214 -4.31 25.38 -4.48
N ASN A 215 -4.01 26.66 -4.60
CA ASN A 215 -3.78 27.54 -3.46
C ASN A 215 -5.11 28.21 -3.08
N LYS A 216 -5.73 27.78 -1.98
CA LYS A 216 -6.99 28.35 -1.49
C LYS A 216 -6.77 29.50 -0.50
N GLY A 217 -5.51 29.88 -0.27
CA GLY A 217 -5.12 30.92 0.65
C GLY A 217 -5.34 32.32 0.09
N SER A 218 -5.02 33.31 0.90
CA SER A 218 -5.12 34.74 0.55
C SER A 218 -3.78 35.36 0.14
N THR A 219 -2.69 34.58 0.17
CA THR A 219 -1.34 34.98 -0.22
C THR A 219 -0.73 33.94 -1.16
N ASP A 220 0.15 34.38 -2.04
CA ASP A 220 0.89 33.50 -2.93
C ASP A 220 1.76 32.53 -2.10
N ASP A 221 1.93 31.33 -2.63
CA ASP A 221 2.95 30.38 -2.18
C ASP A 221 3.84 30.02 -3.38
N ARG A 222 4.87 29.22 -3.15
CA ARG A 222 5.82 28.82 -4.17
C ARG A 222 6.29 27.41 -3.90
N LEU A 223 6.15 26.54 -4.88
CA LEU A 223 6.82 25.23 -4.85
C LEU A 223 8.31 25.47 -5.12
N ILE A 224 9.15 25.35 -4.11
CA ILE A 224 10.59 25.68 -4.19
C ILE A 224 11.48 24.45 -4.34
N ALA A 225 11.01 23.28 -3.94
CA ALA A 225 11.80 22.06 -4.06
C ALA A 225 10.95 20.80 -4.16
N ALA A 226 11.51 19.77 -4.80
CA ALA A 226 10.99 18.41 -4.79
C ALA A 226 12.12 17.41 -4.54
N GLN A 227 11.83 16.32 -3.83
CA GLN A 227 12.78 15.24 -3.56
C GLN A 227 12.10 13.89 -3.61
N SER A 228 12.83 12.86 -4.02
CA SER A 228 12.38 11.48 -3.94
C SER A 228 13.57 10.54 -3.76
N PRO A 229 13.45 9.46 -2.95
CA PRO A 229 14.50 8.46 -2.85
C PRO A 229 14.77 7.75 -4.20
N ALA A 230 13.84 7.80 -5.16
CA ALA A 230 13.93 7.09 -6.43
C ALA A 230 14.87 7.74 -7.47
N ALA A 231 15.32 8.98 -7.24
CA ALA A 231 16.21 9.72 -8.13
C ALA A 231 17.36 10.37 -7.35
N ALA A 232 18.41 10.83 -8.04
CA ALA A 232 19.47 11.61 -7.40
C ALA A 232 19.00 13.03 -7.05
N ARG A 233 18.18 13.63 -7.93
CA ARG A 233 17.52 14.92 -7.70
C ARG A 233 16.20 15.01 -8.45
N VAL A 234 15.33 15.90 -8.00
CA VAL A 234 14.07 16.24 -8.67
C VAL A 234 14.05 17.75 -8.87
N GLU A 235 13.91 18.18 -10.12
CA GLU A 235 13.91 19.58 -10.52
C GLU A 235 12.49 20.01 -10.93
N ILE A 236 12.20 21.31 -10.86
CA ILE A 236 10.91 21.86 -11.30
C ILE A 236 11.14 22.49 -12.67
N HIS A 237 10.42 22.02 -13.69
CA HIS A 237 10.64 22.39 -15.08
C HIS A 237 9.37 22.97 -15.70
N GLU A 238 9.54 23.79 -16.72
CA GLU A 238 8.47 24.24 -17.62
C GLU A 238 8.77 23.83 -19.06
N MET A 239 7.73 23.57 -19.83
CA MET A 239 7.81 23.52 -21.27
C MET A 239 7.27 24.82 -21.86
N ARG A 240 8.07 25.47 -22.71
CA ARG A 240 7.70 26.73 -23.37
C ARG A 240 8.07 26.70 -24.84
N MET A 241 7.20 27.24 -25.68
CA MET A 241 7.53 27.53 -27.07
C MET A 241 8.49 28.71 -27.14
N ASP A 242 9.66 28.48 -27.73
CA ASP A 242 10.59 29.51 -28.16
C ASP A 242 10.63 29.47 -29.70
N GLY A 243 9.90 30.38 -30.34
CA GLY A 243 9.59 30.30 -31.77
C GLY A 243 8.79 29.02 -32.09
N ASP A 244 9.33 28.19 -32.99
CA ASP A 244 8.74 26.91 -33.40
C ASP A 244 9.27 25.70 -32.59
N VAL A 245 10.10 25.94 -31.56
CA VAL A 245 10.75 24.88 -30.78
C VAL A 245 10.16 24.81 -29.37
N MET A 246 9.69 23.62 -28.98
CA MET A 246 9.36 23.33 -27.58
C MET A 246 10.65 23.17 -26.78
N THR A 247 10.89 24.11 -25.87
CA THR A 247 12.04 24.08 -24.96
C THR A 247 11.59 23.63 -23.56
N MET A 248 12.43 22.84 -22.90
CA MET A 248 12.26 22.44 -21.51
C MET A 248 13.28 23.20 -20.67
N ARG A 249 12.83 23.88 -19.61
CA ARG A 249 13.67 24.76 -18.80
C ARG A 249 13.42 24.53 -17.31
N GLU A 250 14.50 24.42 -16.54
CA GLU A 250 14.44 24.39 -15.09
C GLU A 250 14.03 25.76 -14.51
N LEU A 251 13.24 25.74 -13.44
CA LEU A 251 12.85 26.87 -12.62
C LEU A 251 13.59 26.81 -11.28
N PRO A 252 14.82 27.35 -11.18
CA PRO A 252 15.64 27.25 -9.96
C PRO A 252 15.03 28.02 -8.78
N GLU A 253 14.30 29.09 -9.07
CA GLU A 253 13.53 29.85 -8.08
C GLU A 253 12.18 29.19 -7.76
N GLY A 254 11.90 27.99 -8.27
CA GLY A 254 10.63 27.30 -8.08
C GLY A 254 9.46 27.86 -8.91
N LEU A 255 8.27 27.37 -8.60
CA LEU A 255 7.02 27.67 -9.30
C LEU A 255 6.05 28.43 -8.38
N ILE A 256 5.65 29.63 -8.79
CA ILE A 256 4.65 30.43 -8.08
C ILE A 256 3.28 29.76 -8.13
N LEU A 257 2.58 29.80 -7.00
CA LEU A 257 1.22 29.34 -6.77
C LEU A 257 0.37 30.53 -6.31
N PRO A 258 -0.24 31.28 -7.24
CA PRO A 258 -0.99 32.49 -6.88
C PRO A 258 -2.16 32.19 -5.94
N ALA A 259 -2.45 33.12 -5.03
CA ALA A 259 -3.59 33.01 -4.13
C ALA A 259 -4.92 32.83 -4.89
N GLY A 260 -5.71 31.83 -4.49
CA GLY A 260 -7.00 31.53 -5.12
C GLY A 260 -6.91 30.80 -6.47
N GLU A 261 -5.72 30.51 -6.98
CA GLU A 261 -5.52 29.86 -8.28
C GLU A 261 -5.13 28.38 -8.15
N THR A 262 -5.26 27.66 -9.27
CA THR A 262 -4.79 26.28 -9.42
C THR A 262 -3.72 26.23 -10.50
N VAL A 263 -2.55 25.72 -10.13
CA VAL A 263 -1.42 25.51 -11.04
C VAL A 263 -1.27 24.02 -11.32
N GLU A 264 -1.27 23.66 -12.60
CA GLU A 264 -1.17 22.28 -13.05
C GLU A 264 0.25 21.94 -13.51
N LEU A 265 0.89 21.00 -12.83
CA LEU A 265 2.05 20.30 -13.37
C LEU A 265 1.54 19.13 -14.20
N LYS A 266 1.61 19.26 -15.54
CA LYS A 266 1.04 18.31 -16.51
C LYS A 266 1.94 18.09 -17.72
N PRO A 267 1.78 16.97 -18.45
CA PRO A 267 2.58 16.72 -19.65
C PRO A 267 2.45 17.85 -20.68
N GLY A 268 3.57 18.46 -21.06
CA GLY A 268 3.59 19.60 -21.99
C GLY A 268 3.55 20.99 -21.35
N GLY A 269 3.51 21.08 -20.01
CA GLY A 269 3.56 22.34 -19.25
C GLY A 269 4.60 22.27 -18.13
N TYR A 270 4.23 22.77 -16.95
CA TYR A 270 5.04 22.58 -15.74
C TYR A 270 5.11 21.09 -15.38
N HIS A 271 6.25 20.63 -14.86
CA HIS A 271 6.41 19.24 -14.42
C HIS A 271 7.58 19.11 -13.45
N LEU A 272 7.58 18.02 -12.69
CA LEU A 272 8.74 17.58 -11.92
C LEU A 272 9.61 16.72 -12.83
N MET A 273 10.90 17.02 -12.90
CA MET A 273 11.86 16.26 -13.67
C MET A 273 12.75 15.46 -12.72
N PHE A 274 12.55 14.15 -12.68
CA PHE A 274 13.40 13.24 -11.92
C PHE A 274 14.66 12.99 -12.72
N MET A 275 15.82 13.28 -12.14
CA MET A 275 17.11 13.16 -12.79
C MET A 275 17.93 12.04 -12.14
N GLU A 276 18.57 11.24 -12.98
CA GLU A 276 19.40 10.10 -12.56
C GLU A 276 18.59 9.12 -11.72
N LEU A 277 17.60 8.50 -12.36
CA LEU A 277 16.78 7.45 -11.76
C LEU A 277 17.65 6.30 -11.23
N LYS A 278 17.40 5.90 -9.99
CA LYS A 278 18.11 4.77 -9.37
C LYS A 278 17.53 3.43 -9.82
N GLN A 279 16.25 3.41 -10.17
CA GLN A 279 15.50 2.25 -10.66
C GLN A 279 14.43 2.74 -11.66
N PRO A 280 14.01 1.89 -12.62
CA PRO A 280 12.93 2.24 -13.54
C PRO A 280 11.61 2.39 -12.78
N PHE A 281 10.78 3.34 -13.21
CA PHE A 281 9.41 3.46 -12.74
C PHE A 281 8.55 2.40 -13.44
N VAL A 282 7.92 1.53 -12.66
CA VAL A 282 7.11 0.42 -13.15
C VAL A 282 5.62 0.74 -12.98
N GLU A 283 4.84 0.54 -14.04
CA GLU A 283 3.39 0.78 -14.01
C GLU A 283 2.70 0.00 -12.88
N GLY A 284 1.77 0.68 -12.19
CA GLY A 284 1.03 0.14 -11.05
C GLY A 284 1.76 0.29 -9.71
N GLU A 285 3.04 0.66 -9.72
CA GLU A 285 3.77 1.01 -8.49
C GLU A 285 3.50 2.46 -8.06
N THR A 286 4.13 2.85 -6.96
CA THR A 286 4.04 4.20 -6.41
C THR A 286 5.42 4.64 -5.95
N VAL A 287 5.76 5.90 -6.23
CA VAL A 287 7.01 6.53 -5.80
C VAL A 287 6.69 7.65 -4.81
N PRO A 288 7.28 7.67 -3.60
CA PRO A 288 7.10 8.78 -2.67
C PRO A 288 7.86 10.01 -3.18
N VAL A 289 7.21 11.17 -3.14
CA VAL A 289 7.79 12.46 -3.53
C VAL A 289 7.47 13.48 -2.45
N THR A 290 8.50 14.08 -1.86
CA THR A 290 8.36 15.23 -0.96
C THR A 290 8.37 16.50 -1.77
N LEU A 291 7.34 17.32 -1.62
CA LEU A 291 7.25 18.68 -2.16
C LEU A 291 7.44 19.67 -1.03
N THR A 292 8.26 20.70 -1.25
CA THR A 292 8.52 21.77 -0.28
C THR A 292 8.08 23.11 -0.85
N PHE A 293 7.23 23.78 -0.09
CA PHE A 293 6.67 25.09 -0.37
C PHE A 293 7.35 26.14 0.50
N GLU A 294 7.47 27.37 -0.02
CA GLU A 294 8.11 28.49 0.66
C GLU A 294 7.39 28.84 1.97
N ASN A 295 6.05 28.86 1.96
CA ASN A 295 5.24 29.25 3.12
C ASN A 295 4.54 28.06 3.79
N ALA A 296 3.92 27.15 3.04
CA ALA A 296 3.14 26.05 3.61
C ALA A 296 3.98 24.91 4.22
N GLY A 297 5.29 24.85 3.96
CA GLY A 297 6.18 23.80 4.44
C GLY A 297 6.26 22.61 3.48
N SER A 298 6.47 21.39 4.00
CA SER A 298 6.68 20.20 3.16
C SER A 298 5.57 19.15 3.32
N ILE A 299 5.26 18.45 2.23
CA ILE A 299 4.34 17.31 2.21
C ILE A 299 4.91 16.19 1.35
N GLU A 300 4.83 14.95 1.84
CA GLU A 300 5.13 13.76 1.06
C GLU A 300 3.86 13.23 0.39
N LEU A 301 3.93 12.98 -0.92
CA LEU A 301 2.84 12.49 -1.74
C LEU A 301 3.21 11.17 -2.43
N PRO A 302 2.29 10.20 -2.49
CA PRO A 302 2.44 9.02 -3.33
C PRO A 302 2.17 9.38 -4.80
N PHE A 303 3.18 9.27 -5.66
CA PHE A 303 3.00 9.41 -7.11
C PHE A 303 2.72 8.03 -7.70
N ALA A 304 1.49 7.79 -8.12
CA ALA A 304 1.13 6.57 -8.83
C ALA A 304 1.83 6.52 -10.19
N ILE A 305 2.41 5.37 -10.54
CA ILE A 305 3.06 5.18 -11.83
C ILE A 305 2.03 4.63 -12.82
N GLY A 306 1.61 5.48 -13.76
CA GLY A 306 0.73 5.09 -14.86
C GLY A 306 1.52 4.56 -16.08
N PRO A 307 0.84 4.14 -17.14
CA PRO A 307 1.48 3.78 -18.40
C PRO A 307 2.29 4.94 -18.97
N VAL A 308 3.20 4.65 -19.91
CA VAL A 308 4.07 5.66 -20.57
C VAL A 308 3.23 6.80 -21.20
N SER A 309 2.01 6.51 -21.62
CA SER A 309 1.06 7.46 -22.23
C SER A 309 0.21 8.25 -21.23
N ALA A 310 0.32 8.00 -19.92
CA ALA A 310 -0.58 8.55 -18.91
C ALA A 310 -0.67 10.08 -18.98
N ARG A 311 -1.90 10.60 -18.88
CA ARG A 311 -2.20 12.04 -18.91
C ARG A 311 -2.76 12.57 -17.58
N SER A 312 -3.21 11.67 -16.71
CA SER A 312 -3.75 11.93 -15.38
C SER A 312 -3.48 10.75 -14.45
N ALA A 313 -3.59 10.97 -13.14
CA ALA A 313 -3.61 9.89 -12.16
C ALA A 313 -4.85 9.02 -12.39
N GLY A 314 -4.66 7.71 -12.58
CA GLY A 314 -5.76 6.75 -12.81
C GLY A 314 -6.04 6.40 -14.28
N ALA A 315 -5.26 6.92 -15.23
CA ALA A 315 -5.33 6.48 -16.63
C ALA A 315 -4.74 5.05 -16.80
N ALA A 316 -5.45 4.04 -16.31
CA ALA A 316 -5.26 2.68 -16.77
C ALA A 316 -5.65 2.65 -18.26
N ALA A 317 -4.78 2.09 -19.10
CA ALA A 317 -5.04 1.98 -20.52
C ALA A 317 -6.32 1.16 -20.77
N HIS A 318 -7.33 1.80 -21.36
CA HIS A 318 -8.37 1.10 -22.09
C HIS A 318 -7.76 0.56 -23.39
N ASP A 319 -7.31 -0.70 -23.39
CA ASP A 319 -7.03 -1.43 -24.62
C ASP A 319 -8.35 -1.75 -25.35
N GLY A 320 -8.82 -0.77 -26.13
CA GLY A 320 -9.84 -0.97 -27.15
C GLY A 320 -9.15 -1.10 -28.51
N HIS A 321 -8.76 -2.32 -28.89
CA HIS A 321 -8.32 -2.62 -30.24
C HIS A 321 -9.42 -2.26 -31.25
N ALA A 322 -9.21 -1.18 -32.00
CA ALA A 322 -9.96 -0.85 -33.20
C ALA A 322 -9.68 -1.90 -34.28
N GLY A 323 -10.64 -2.80 -34.52
CA GLY A 323 -10.66 -3.64 -35.71
C GLY A 323 -11.14 -2.83 -36.92
N HIS A 324 -10.20 -2.37 -37.74
CA HIS A 324 -10.48 -1.93 -39.11
C HIS A 324 -10.78 -3.16 -39.96
N SER A 325 -12.03 -3.33 -40.39
CA SER A 325 -12.38 -4.14 -41.55
C SER A 325 -12.80 -3.19 -42.69
N GLY A 326 -11.90 -3.02 -43.64
CA GLY A 326 -12.17 -2.34 -44.90
C GLY A 326 -12.77 -3.30 -45.93
N HIS A 327 -13.58 -2.70 -46.80
CA HIS A 327 -14.00 -3.07 -48.16
C HIS A 327 -14.63 -4.44 -48.42
#